data_AF-A0AAD2T8H7-F1
#
_entry.id   AF-A0AAD2T8H7-F1
#
_cell.length_a   1.000
_cell.length_b   1.000
_cell.length_c   1.000
_cell.angle_alpha   90.00
_cell.angle_beta   90.00
_cell.angle_gamma   90.00
#
_symmetry.space_group_name_H-M   'P 1'
#
loop_
_entity.id
_entity.type
_entity.pdbx_description
1 polymer ?
#
loop_
_entity_poly.entity_id
_entity_poly.type
_entity_poly.pdbx_seq_one_letter_code
_entity_poly.pdbx_strand_id
1 'polypeptide(L)'
;MANKRLREILTAFSAVGWSNLKDRKKPLDEKKAPKQLREAFEQLGPSFVKIGQILSTRSDLLPEIYIKELSKLQDDVNPLGKETVMAAIEDELKRPIEQLFLDVSQEHLASASVAQTHRAVLLNGDEVVLKIQRPHIQEQITEDLALLVRLARHFPKHLLPMVDLPKILQQLQTTLLNEIDFRNEAKYMDEFARYNQEIPCVGVPKVYPDFTTPHLIVEEYIPGVRINQYAVLQEAGYDLEDIGQKLMLSFIKQVFKDGFFHGDPHPGNLLIYEGKIYFIDFGIMGELETGFRVSLNDILSSFTTQDIDSMTQAILTITTASEPINKLQLEQDVERMLTKYGNLELGSLSITNMFEDVVAICRRHHLRVPSQMTILEKAALQIEGLFRELAPNINLMTLAKQYFLENMKSDILHQTLSYDSFLIELLYLLRHGKSIPRRLHQLVEQIVNGRLVVNHDLIDYNQRFSRIESVANRLVLSLIFLALLLTGGILTLNPYTLFLAKFLFVLATMVLLWLLYLIIRSTR
;
A
#
# COMPACT_ATOMS: atom_id res chain seq x y z
N MET A 1 15.58 1.88 -44.04
CA MET A 1 16.11 1.14 -42.86
C MET A 1 15.13 0.07 -42.36
N ALA A 2 13.82 0.36 -42.26
CA ALA A 2 12.78 -0.58 -41.80
C ALA A 2 12.82 -2.02 -42.38
N ASN A 3 13.08 -2.20 -43.69
CA ASN A 3 13.14 -3.56 -44.28
C ASN A 3 14.39 -4.36 -43.86
N LYS A 4 15.49 -3.70 -43.50
CA LYS A 4 16.70 -4.36 -42.97
C LYS A 4 16.46 -4.78 -41.52
N ARG A 5 15.96 -3.85 -40.70
CA ARG A 5 15.62 -4.12 -39.28
C ARG A 5 14.56 -5.21 -39.14
N LEU A 6 13.53 -5.21 -39.98
CA LEU A 6 12.53 -6.29 -40.02
C LEU A 6 13.16 -7.66 -40.33
N ARG A 7 14.15 -7.72 -41.23
CA ARG A 7 14.88 -8.97 -41.51
C ARG A 7 15.71 -9.39 -40.30
N GLU A 8 16.41 -8.47 -39.63
CA GLU A 8 17.15 -8.77 -38.40
C GLU A 8 16.23 -9.36 -37.32
N ILE A 9 15.08 -8.73 -37.09
CA ILE A 9 14.03 -9.23 -36.19
C ILE A 9 13.63 -10.66 -36.57
N LEU A 10 13.22 -10.88 -37.82
CA LEU A 10 12.82 -12.20 -38.30
C LEU A 10 13.95 -13.24 -38.18
N THR A 11 15.20 -12.83 -38.45
CA THR A 11 16.37 -13.71 -38.34
C THR A 11 16.65 -14.08 -36.89
N ALA A 12 16.62 -13.15 -35.95
CA ALA A 12 16.81 -13.42 -34.53
C ALA A 12 15.73 -14.39 -34.01
N PHE A 13 14.45 -14.11 -34.29
CA PHE A 13 13.34 -15.01 -33.95
C PHE A 13 13.48 -16.39 -34.63
N SER A 14 14.06 -16.46 -35.83
CA SER A 14 14.33 -17.73 -36.52
C SER A 14 15.47 -18.53 -35.90
N ALA A 15 16.54 -17.85 -35.50
CA ALA A 15 17.75 -18.45 -34.93
C ALA A 15 17.46 -19.10 -33.58
N VAL A 16 16.55 -18.51 -32.79
CA VAL A 16 16.08 -19.08 -31.52
C VAL A 16 14.94 -20.09 -31.71
N GLY A 17 14.56 -20.47 -32.94
CA GLY A 17 13.56 -21.50 -33.20
C GLY A 17 12.09 -21.05 -33.08
N TRP A 18 11.83 -19.76 -32.87
CA TRP A 18 10.48 -19.20 -32.76
C TRP A 18 9.75 -19.15 -34.11
N SER A 19 10.49 -19.08 -35.23
CA SER A 19 9.92 -18.89 -36.57
C SER A 19 10.00 -20.11 -37.50
N ASN A 20 10.32 -21.32 -37.01
CA ASN A 20 10.36 -22.51 -37.87
C ASN A 20 8.97 -22.76 -38.49
N LEU A 21 8.80 -22.32 -39.74
CA LEU A 21 7.58 -22.50 -40.54
C LEU A 21 7.17 -23.98 -40.70
N LYS A 22 8.10 -24.91 -40.47
CA LYS A 22 7.86 -26.37 -40.45
C LYS A 22 7.27 -26.90 -39.13
N ASP A 23 7.35 -26.17 -38.02
CA ASP A 23 6.88 -26.59 -36.70
C ASP A 23 5.47 -26.07 -36.35
N ARG A 24 4.77 -25.41 -37.29
CA ARG A 24 3.37 -24.92 -37.13
C ARG A 24 2.33 -25.96 -36.68
N LYS A 25 2.69 -27.25 -36.62
CA LYS A 25 1.83 -28.36 -36.18
C LYS A 25 2.20 -28.95 -34.82
N LYS A 26 3.28 -28.53 -34.18
CA LYS A 26 3.64 -28.97 -32.83
C LYS A 26 3.24 -27.90 -31.82
N PRO A 27 2.62 -28.26 -30.69
CA PRO A 27 2.44 -27.30 -29.59
C PRO A 27 3.82 -26.75 -29.22
N LEU A 28 3.91 -25.42 -29.06
CA LEU A 28 5.12 -24.77 -28.53
C LEU A 28 5.51 -25.48 -27.24
N ASP A 29 6.75 -25.95 -27.14
CA ASP A 29 7.27 -26.51 -25.89
C ASP A 29 7.27 -25.38 -24.86
N GLU A 30 6.28 -25.41 -23.96
CA GLU A 30 5.99 -24.34 -23.00
C GLU A 30 7.19 -23.95 -22.14
N LYS A 31 8.20 -24.83 -22.01
CA LYS A 31 9.45 -24.54 -21.28
C LYS A 31 10.55 -23.91 -22.14
N LYS A 32 10.61 -24.18 -23.44
CA LYS A 32 11.69 -23.67 -24.32
C LYS A 32 11.34 -22.32 -24.93
N ALA A 33 10.08 -22.09 -25.26
CA ALA A 33 9.66 -20.86 -25.91
C ALA A 33 10.00 -19.59 -25.08
N PRO A 34 9.71 -19.50 -23.76
CA PRO A 34 10.08 -18.32 -22.97
C PRO A 34 11.57 -17.97 -23.03
N LYS A 35 12.44 -18.98 -22.92
CA LYS A 35 13.90 -18.79 -22.95
C LYS A 35 14.37 -18.31 -24.32
N GLN A 36 13.83 -18.88 -25.39
CA GLN A 36 14.12 -18.47 -26.77
C GLN A 36 13.69 -17.01 -27.01
N LEU A 37 12.55 -16.58 -26.46
CA LEU A 37 12.10 -15.19 -26.53
C LEU A 37 13.08 -14.23 -25.86
N ARG A 38 13.52 -14.55 -24.63
CA ARG A 38 14.53 -13.78 -23.90
C ARG A 38 15.82 -13.64 -24.70
N GLU A 39 16.36 -14.75 -25.20
CA GLU A 39 17.59 -14.77 -26.01
C GLU A 39 17.46 -13.95 -27.30
N ALA A 40 16.30 -13.98 -27.96
CA ALA A 40 16.05 -13.13 -29.12
C ALA A 40 16.02 -11.64 -28.74
N PHE A 41 15.47 -11.30 -27.58
CA PHE A 41 15.44 -9.91 -27.11
C PHE A 41 16.84 -9.39 -26.81
N GLU A 42 17.67 -10.21 -26.15
CA GLU A 42 19.10 -9.91 -25.91
C GLU A 42 19.85 -9.70 -27.23
N GLN A 43 19.63 -10.56 -28.24
CA GLN A 43 20.27 -10.43 -29.55
C GLN A 43 19.82 -9.20 -30.36
N LEU A 44 18.56 -8.79 -30.21
CA LEU A 44 18.01 -7.64 -30.93
C LEU A 44 18.43 -6.29 -30.33
N GLY A 45 18.99 -6.32 -29.13
CA GLY A 45 19.66 -5.19 -28.50
C GLY A 45 18.76 -4.37 -27.57
N PRO A 46 19.20 -3.15 -27.21
CA PRO A 46 18.64 -2.39 -26.09
C PRO A 46 17.14 -2.13 -26.13
N SER A 47 16.61 -1.80 -27.32
CA SER A 47 15.17 -1.59 -27.54
C SER A 47 14.33 -2.81 -27.13
N PHE A 48 14.76 -4.02 -27.51
CA PHE A 48 14.05 -5.25 -27.18
C PHE A 48 14.24 -5.70 -25.73
N VAL A 49 15.43 -5.45 -25.15
CA VAL A 49 15.66 -5.65 -23.72
C VAL A 49 14.67 -4.83 -22.90
N LYS A 50 14.52 -3.53 -23.21
CA LYS A 50 13.56 -2.64 -22.52
C LYS A 50 12.10 -3.06 -22.72
N ILE A 51 11.73 -3.44 -23.95
CA ILE A 51 10.40 -4.03 -24.25
C ILE A 51 10.14 -5.26 -23.37
N GLY A 52 11.12 -6.15 -23.23
CA GLY A 52 11.01 -7.36 -22.40
C GLY A 52 10.90 -7.06 -20.91
N GLN A 53 11.65 -6.08 -20.42
CA GLN A 53 11.56 -5.64 -19.01
C GLN A 53 10.15 -5.12 -18.69
N ILE A 54 9.57 -4.25 -19.51
CA ILE A 54 8.19 -3.79 -19.28
C ILE A 54 7.19 -4.94 -19.44
N LEU A 55 7.37 -5.82 -20.43
CA LEU A 55 6.50 -6.99 -20.57
C LEU A 55 6.57 -7.94 -19.36
N SER A 56 7.70 -8.00 -18.66
CA SER A 56 7.85 -8.79 -17.44
C SER A 56 7.01 -8.25 -16.26
N THR A 57 6.60 -6.97 -16.28
CA THR A 57 5.74 -6.40 -15.22
C THR A 57 4.24 -6.52 -15.54
N ARG A 58 3.88 -7.17 -16.65
CA ARG A 58 2.51 -7.20 -17.18
C ARG A 58 1.89 -8.60 -17.13
N SER A 59 1.53 -9.04 -15.92
CA SER A 59 0.81 -10.30 -15.67
C SER A 59 -0.58 -10.39 -16.32
N ASP A 60 -1.17 -9.25 -16.65
CA ASP A 60 -2.38 -9.15 -17.44
C ASP A 60 -2.17 -9.51 -18.93
N LEU A 61 -0.92 -9.53 -19.40
CA LEU A 61 -0.57 -9.71 -20.81
C LEU A 61 0.12 -11.05 -21.10
N LEU A 62 1.01 -11.49 -20.21
CA LEU A 62 1.86 -12.67 -20.45
C LEU A 62 1.67 -13.74 -19.38
N PRO A 63 1.74 -15.03 -19.76
CA PRO A 63 1.80 -16.11 -18.78
C PRO A 63 3.03 -15.99 -17.88
N GLU A 64 2.93 -16.47 -16.65
CA GLU A 64 3.97 -16.38 -15.61
C GLU A 64 5.33 -16.93 -16.07
N ILE A 65 5.33 -18.01 -16.84
CA ILE A 65 6.55 -18.62 -17.37
C ILE A 65 7.33 -17.66 -18.29
N TYR A 66 6.64 -16.76 -18.99
CA TYR A 66 7.27 -15.73 -19.81
C TYR A 66 7.74 -14.56 -18.96
N ILE A 67 6.94 -14.15 -17.98
CA ILE A 67 7.30 -13.07 -17.04
C ILE A 67 8.58 -13.42 -16.28
N LYS A 68 8.64 -14.62 -15.69
CA LYS A 68 9.80 -15.12 -14.93
C LYS A 68 11.06 -15.27 -15.77
N GLU A 69 10.92 -15.46 -17.07
CA GLU A 69 12.08 -15.55 -17.97
C GLU A 69 12.51 -14.17 -18.47
N LEU A 70 11.57 -13.30 -18.84
CA LEU A 70 11.86 -11.93 -19.26
C LEU A 70 12.40 -11.06 -18.11
N SER A 71 12.05 -11.36 -16.85
CA SER A 71 12.62 -10.67 -15.68
C SER A 71 14.13 -10.90 -15.49
N LYS A 72 14.71 -11.87 -16.23
CA LYS A 72 16.16 -12.15 -16.24
C LYS A 72 16.93 -11.28 -17.24
N LEU A 73 16.25 -10.47 -18.04
CA LEU A 73 16.89 -9.57 -19.00
C LEU A 73 17.74 -8.55 -18.26
N GLN A 74 19.05 -8.64 -18.43
CA GLN A 74 20.00 -7.69 -17.86
C GLN A 74 20.14 -6.46 -18.76
N ASP A 75 20.38 -5.32 -18.13
CA ASP A 75 20.46 -4.02 -18.79
C ASP A 75 21.88 -3.62 -19.20
N ASP A 76 22.88 -4.48 -18.94
CA ASP A 76 24.29 -4.18 -19.19
C ASP A 76 24.64 -4.27 -20.68
N VAL A 77 25.22 -3.18 -21.19
CA VAL A 77 25.55 -3.02 -22.61
C VAL A 77 26.83 -2.21 -22.76
N ASN A 78 27.52 -2.41 -23.88
CA ASN A 78 28.77 -1.71 -24.16
C ASN A 78 28.60 -0.18 -24.05
N PRO A 79 29.52 0.52 -23.38
CA PRO A 79 29.45 1.98 -23.23
C PRO A 79 29.62 2.66 -24.60
N LEU A 80 28.95 3.79 -24.76
CA LEU A 80 29.14 4.71 -25.86
C LEU A 80 30.53 5.36 -25.79
N GLY A 81 31.04 5.73 -26.95
CA GLY A 81 32.27 6.51 -27.06
C GLY A 81 32.10 7.90 -26.45
N LYS A 82 33.18 8.41 -25.85
CA LYS A 82 33.23 9.72 -25.18
C LYS A 82 32.64 10.84 -26.03
N GLU A 83 33.08 10.98 -27.27
CA GLU A 83 32.66 12.07 -28.15
C GLU A 83 31.15 12.06 -28.38
N THR A 84 30.55 10.87 -28.49
CA THR A 84 29.11 10.70 -28.65
C THR A 84 28.33 11.12 -27.41
N VAL A 85 28.82 10.74 -26.22
CA VAL A 85 28.20 11.12 -24.94
C VAL A 85 28.25 12.61 -24.71
N MET A 86 29.43 13.22 -24.90
CA MET A 86 29.61 14.66 -24.70
C MET A 86 28.76 15.46 -25.67
N ALA A 87 28.75 15.09 -26.95
CA ALA A 87 27.90 15.74 -27.95
C ALA A 87 26.40 15.61 -27.62
N ALA A 88 25.96 14.47 -27.07
CA ALA A 88 24.57 14.29 -26.66
C ALA A 88 24.21 15.19 -25.47
N ILE A 89 25.09 15.32 -24.47
CA ILE A 89 24.89 16.22 -23.33
C ILE A 89 24.83 17.69 -23.79
N GLU A 90 25.74 18.11 -24.69
CA GLU A 90 25.75 19.46 -25.25
C GLU A 90 24.49 19.75 -26.07
N ASP A 91 24.00 18.77 -26.84
CA ASP A 91 22.77 18.92 -27.59
C ASP A 91 21.56 19.05 -26.66
N GLU A 92 21.49 18.30 -25.56
CA GLU A 92 20.38 18.46 -24.60
C GLU A 92 20.40 19.81 -23.88
N LEU A 93 21.59 20.25 -23.43
CA LEU A 93 21.73 21.49 -22.65
C LEU A 93 21.85 22.75 -23.54
N LYS A 94 21.96 22.58 -24.86
CA LYS A 94 22.12 23.63 -25.88
C LYS A 94 23.27 24.61 -25.57
N ARG A 95 24.30 24.13 -24.87
CA ARG A 95 25.49 24.88 -24.46
C ARG A 95 26.71 23.95 -24.41
N PRO A 96 27.92 24.46 -24.64
CA PRO A 96 29.15 23.70 -24.47
C PRO A 96 29.32 23.22 -23.03
N ILE A 97 29.87 22.01 -22.84
CA ILE A 97 30.06 21.41 -21.52
C ILE A 97 30.93 22.28 -20.61
N GLU A 98 31.95 22.93 -21.14
CA GLU A 98 32.89 23.76 -20.36
C GLU A 98 32.24 25.02 -19.78
N GLN A 99 31.05 25.40 -20.26
CA GLN A 99 30.28 26.52 -19.71
C GLN A 99 29.35 26.12 -18.56
N LEU A 100 29.19 24.82 -18.30
CA LEU A 100 28.24 24.27 -17.33
C LEU A 100 28.91 23.42 -16.25
N PHE A 101 30.03 22.78 -16.59
CA PHE A 101 30.75 21.86 -15.72
C PHE A 101 32.23 22.24 -15.59
N LEU A 102 32.78 22.11 -14.39
CA LEU A 102 34.22 22.22 -14.12
C LEU A 102 34.96 20.99 -14.65
N ASP A 103 34.35 19.81 -14.50
CA ASP A 103 34.88 18.54 -14.96
C ASP A 103 33.72 17.58 -15.29
N VAL A 104 33.93 16.74 -16.29
CA VAL A 104 33.05 15.61 -16.61
C VAL A 104 33.94 14.39 -16.82
N SER A 105 33.74 13.38 -15.97
CA SER A 105 34.52 12.14 -15.97
C SER A 105 34.45 11.47 -17.33
N GLN A 106 35.64 11.11 -17.85
CA GLN A 106 35.76 10.35 -19.08
C GLN A 106 35.31 8.89 -18.91
N GLU A 107 35.50 8.34 -17.71
CA GLU A 107 35.01 7.02 -17.36
C GLU A 107 33.53 7.10 -16.99
N HIS A 108 32.75 6.17 -17.54
CA HIS A 108 31.35 6.02 -17.20
C HIS A 108 31.23 5.39 -15.82
N LEU A 109 30.24 5.83 -15.04
CA LEU A 109 29.89 5.24 -13.77
C LEU A 109 29.07 3.96 -13.96
N ALA A 110 28.16 3.98 -14.94
CA ALA A 110 27.31 2.86 -15.32
C ALA A 110 26.90 3.00 -16.80
N SER A 111 26.63 1.86 -17.44
CA SER A 111 26.16 1.78 -18.82
C SER A 111 24.95 0.84 -18.87
N ALA A 112 23.77 1.41 -19.06
CA ALA A 112 22.51 0.70 -19.14
C ALA A 112 21.99 0.67 -20.59
N SER A 113 20.92 -0.08 -20.82
CA SER A 113 20.40 -0.31 -22.18
C SER A 113 19.88 0.99 -22.81
N VAL A 114 19.25 1.84 -22.01
CA VAL A 114 18.64 3.10 -22.48
C VAL A 114 19.56 4.30 -22.27
N ALA A 115 20.45 4.26 -21.28
CA ALA A 115 21.22 5.43 -20.87
C ALA A 115 22.61 5.08 -20.35
N GLN A 116 23.47 6.08 -20.32
CA GLN A 116 24.81 5.98 -19.77
C GLN A 116 25.02 7.09 -18.74
N THR A 117 25.72 6.75 -17.67
CA THR A 117 25.85 7.58 -16.49
C THR A 117 27.30 8.02 -16.32
N HIS A 118 27.53 9.31 -16.09
CA HIS A 118 28.84 9.91 -15.89
C HIS A 118 28.87 10.76 -14.63
N ARG A 119 30.00 10.78 -13.92
CA ARG A 119 30.24 11.74 -12.83
C ARG A 119 30.69 13.07 -13.42
N ALA A 120 30.23 14.18 -12.85
CA ALA A 120 30.63 15.53 -13.22
C ALA A 120 30.67 16.45 -12.00
N VAL A 121 31.22 17.65 -12.19
CA VAL A 121 31.25 18.72 -11.20
C VAL A 121 30.68 19.98 -11.84
N LEU A 122 29.63 20.55 -11.25
CA LEU A 122 29.02 21.80 -11.71
C LEU A 122 29.93 23.01 -11.43
N LEU A 123 29.69 24.13 -12.12
CA LEU A 123 30.45 25.39 -11.89
C LEU A 123 30.35 25.93 -10.46
N ASN A 124 29.31 25.58 -9.71
CA ASN A 124 29.15 25.95 -8.31
C ASN A 124 29.93 25.02 -7.34
N GLY A 125 30.57 23.96 -7.86
CA GLY A 125 31.33 22.98 -7.09
C GLY A 125 30.55 21.73 -6.69
N ASP A 126 29.25 21.65 -6.97
CA ASP A 126 28.44 20.49 -6.62
C ASP A 126 28.85 19.27 -7.48
N GLU A 127 29.07 18.13 -6.83
CA GLU A 127 29.32 16.87 -7.54
C GLU A 127 27.98 16.24 -7.97
N VAL A 128 27.90 15.88 -9.25
CA VAL A 128 26.67 15.40 -9.86
C VAL A 128 26.90 14.17 -10.73
N VAL A 129 25.79 13.50 -11.02
CA VAL A 129 25.67 12.40 -11.95
C VAL A 129 24.87 12.88 -13.16
N LEU A 130 25.42 12.67 -14.35
CA LEU A 130 24.78 12.92 -15.64
C LEU A 130 24.32 11.58 -16.21
N LYS A 131 23.02 11.31 -16.19
CA LYS A 131 22.42 10.12 -16.83
C LYS A 131 21.83 10.57 -18.16
N ILE A 132 22.58 10.33 -19.24
CA ILE A 132 22.22 10.73 -20.61
C ILE A 132 21.69 9.54 -21.39
N GLN A 133 20.58 9.76 -22.09
CA GLN A 133 19.98 8.74 -22.93
C GLN A 133 20.88 8.41 -24.13
N ARG A 134 20.92 7.15 -24.54
CA ARG A 134 21.62 6.76 -25.77
C ARG A 134 20.99 7.47 -26.98
N PRO A 135 21.77 8.12 -27.84
CA PRO A 135 21.23 8.82 -29.00
C PRO A 135 20.35 7.90 -29.86
N HIS A 136 19.22 8.44 -30.29
CA HIS A 136 18.23 7.78 -31.14
C HIS A 136 17.49 6.58 -30.53
N ILE A 137 17.61 6.30 -29.23
CA ILE A 137 16.96 5.12 -28.63
C ILE A 137 15.43 5.22 -28.66
N GLN A 138 14.88 6.43 -28.49
CA GLN A 138 13.43 6.66 -28.55
C GLN A 138 12.87 6.32 -29.95
N GLU A 139 13.56 6.75 -31.01
CA GLU A 139 13.21 6.44 -32.39
C GLU A 139 13.37 4.94 -32.66
N GLN A 140 14.44 4.32 -32.18
CA GLN A 140 14.66 2.87 -32.31
C GLN A 140 13.53 2.06 -31.64
N ILE A 141 13.16 2.40 -30.40
CA ILE A 141 12.05 1.77 -29.68
C ILE A 141 10.73 1.96 -30.45
N THR A 142 10.48 3.17 -30.94
CA THR A 142 9.26 3.49 -31.71
C THR A 142 9.18 2.69 -33.01
N GLU A 143 10.28 2.59 -33.76
CA GLU A 143 10.35 1.80 -34.99
C GLU A 143 10.20 0.29 -34.71
N ASP A 144 10.92 -0.24 -33.72
CA ASP A 144 10.89 -1.66 -33.37
C ASP A 144 9.49 -2.08 -32.89
N LEU A 145 8.81 -1.26 -32.07
CA LEU A 145 7.42 -1.49 -31.67
C LEU A 145 6.46 -1.46 -32.86
N ALA A 146 6.62 -0.51 -33.78
CA ALA A 146 5.79 -0.44 -34.98
C ALA A 146 5.95 -1.71 -35.85
N LEU A 147 7.18 -2.25 -35.94
CA LEU A 147 7.45 -3.53 -36.61
C LEU A 147 6.81 -4.69 -35.86
N LEU A 148 6.91 -4.74 -34.52
CA LEU A 148 6.25 -5.76 -33.70
C LEU A 148 4.73 -5.74 -33.85
N VAL A 149 4.09 -4.56 -33.83
CA VAL A 149 2.65 -4.41 -34.08
C VAL A 149 2.29 -4.96 -35.46
N ARG A 150 3.09 -4.67 -36.48
CA ARG A 150 2.87 -5.18 -37.84
C ARG A 150 3.00 -6.70 -37.91
N LEU A 151 3.99 -7.29 -37.23
CA LEU A 151 4.19 -8.74 -37.14
C LEU A 151 3.04 -9.40 -36.35
N ALA A 152 2.61 -8.79 -35.24
CA ALA A 152 1.52 -9.29 -34.40
C ALA A 152 0.20 -9.42 -35.14
N ARG A 153 -0.10 -8.52 -36.10
CA ARG A 153 -1.30 -8.63 -36.97
C ARG A 153 -1.34 -9.91 -37.81
N HIS A 154 -0.18 -10.50 -38.10
CA HIS A 154 -0.06 -11.74 -38.89
C HIS A 154 0.12 -12.97 -37.98
N PHE A 155 0.14 -12.79 -36.66
CA PHE A 155 0.27 -13.89 -35.70
C PHE A 155 -1.05 -14.67 -35.62
N PRO A 156 -1.02 -16.02 -35.62
CA PRO A 156 -2.25 -16.81 -35.58
C PRO A 156 -3.02 -16.59 -34.27
N LYS A 157 -4.27 -16.09 -34.36
CA LYS A 157 -5.13 -15.81 -33.20
C LYS A 157 -5.35 -17.02 -32.27
N HIS A 158 -5.21 -18.26 -32.76
CA HIS A 158 -5.41 -19.47 -31.95
C HIS A 158 -4.28 -19.76 -30.96
N LEU A 159 -3.10 -19.14 -31.08
CA LEU A 159 -1.98 -19.30 -30.15
C LEU A 159 -2.14 -18.43 -28.89
N LEU A 160 -2.84 -17.30 -29.01
CA LEU A 160 -3.16 -16.36 -27.92
C LEU A 160 -4.60 -15.85 -28.07
N PRO A 161 -5.61 -16.72 -27.95
CA PRO A 161 -7.01 -16.39 -28.27
C PRO A 161 -7.64 -15.32 -27.36
N MET A 162 -7.06 -15.08 -26.19
CA MET A 162 -7.57 -14.15 -25.18
C MET A 162 -6.93 -12.74 -25.25
N VAL A 163 -6.02 -12.49 -26.20
CA VAL A 163 -5.09 -11.34 -26.16
C VAL A 163 -5.09 -10.60 -27.50
N ASP A 164 -5.57 -9.36 -27.52
CA ASP A 164 -5.45 -8.46 -28.68
C ASP A 164 -4.02 -7.89 -28.75
N LEU A 165 -3.09 -8.71 -29.23
CA LEU A 165 -1.65 -8.44 -29.21
C LEU A 165 -1.28 -7.09 -29.85
N PRO A 166 -1.85 -6.66 -31.00
CA PRO A 166 -1.63 -5.31 -31.52
C PRO A 166 -2.03 -4.18 -30.56
N LYS A 167 -3.21 -4.27 -29.93
CA LYS A 167 -3.69 -3.25 -28.99
C LYS A 167 -2.79 -3.14 -27.75
N ILE A 168 -2.30 -4.29 -27.30
CA ILE A 168 -1.39 -4.38 -26.16
C ILE A 168 -0.03 -3.76 -26.47
N LEU A 169 0.54 -4.07 -27.63
CA LEU A 169 1.81 -3.48 -28.06
C LEU A 169 1.68 -1.95 -28.22
N GLN A 170 0.52 -1.44 -28.63
CA GLN A 170 0.25 0.01 -28.65
C GLN A 170 0.17 0.63 -27.24
N GLN A 171 -0.45 -0.05 -26.27
CA GLN A 171 -0.43 0.40 -24.88
C GLN A 171 0.99 0.36 -24.28
N LEU A 172 1.75 -0.69 -24.61
CA LEU A 172 3.15 -0.84 -24.22
C LEU A 172 3.98 0.33 -24.71
N GLN A 173 3.76 0.80 -25.94
CA GLN A 173 4.46 1.96 -26.49
C GLN A 173 4.32 3.21 -25.63
N THR A 174 3.10 3.52 -25.18
CA THR A 174 2.86 4.70 -24.33
C THR A 174 3.58 4.56 -22.99
N THR A 175 3.56 3.35 -22.42
CA THR A 175 4.25 3.05 -21.15
C THR A 175 5.76 3.19 -21.30
N LEU A 176 6.34 2.60 -22.36
CA LEU A 176 7.77 2.69 -22.69
C LEU A 176 8.22 4.14 -22.87
N LEU A 177 7.47 4.94 -23.63
CA LEU A 177 7.82 6.33 -23.87
C LEU A 177 7.78 7.18 -22.59
N ASN A 178 6.84 6.88 -21.68
CA ASN A 178 6.80 7.55 -20.38
C ASN A 178 7.97 7.12 -19.48
N GLU A 179 8.37 5.84 -19.53
CA GLU A 179 9.46 5.30 -18.70
C GLU A 179 10.83 5.84 -19.13
N ILE A 180 11.04 6.11 -20.43
CA ILE A 180 12.32 6.62 -20.93
C ILE A 180 12.43 8.15 -20.90
N ASP A 181 11.37 8.87 -20.50
CA ASP A 181 11.38 10.32 -20.33
C ASP A 181 11.86 10.66 -18.92
N PHE A 182 13.09 11.15 -18.82
CA PHE A 182 13.75 11.39 -17.53
C PHE A 182 13.11 12.49 -16.67
N ARG A 183 12.22 13.31 -17.23
CA ARG A 183 11.44 14.25 -16.43
C ARG A 183 10.42 13.53 -15.54
N ASN A 184 9.98 12.34 -15.95
CA ASN A 184 9.10 11.53 -15.10
C ASN A 184 9.91 10.88 -13.96
N GLU A 185 11.11 10.37 -14.25
CA GLU A 185 12.03 9.87 -13.23
C GLU A 185 12.33 10.95 -12.18
N ALA A 186 12.68 12.16 -12.62
CA ALA A 186 12.89 13.31 -11.73
C ALA A 186 11.68 13.62 -10.82
N LYS A 187 10.46 13.59 -11.36
CA LYS A 187 9.24 13.80 -10.56
C LYS A 187 9.05 12.70 -9.52
N TYR A 188 9.32 11.45 -9.87
CA TYR A 188 9.23 10.34 -8.94
C TYR A 188 10.26 10.43 -7.82
N MET A 189 11.48 10.90 -8.12
CA MET A 189 12.50 11.20 -7.11
C MET A 189 12.01 12.27 -6.13
N ASP A 190 11.49 13.39 -6.63
CA ASP A 190 10.97 14.48 -5.81
C ASP A 190 9.80 14.00 -4.92
N GLU A 191 8.89 13.21 -5.49
CA GLU A 191 7.77 12.65 -4.75
C GLU A 191 8.21 11.64 -3.68
N PHE A 192 9.15 10.75 -4.01
CA PHE A 192 9.71 9.81 -3.04
C PHE A 192 10.46 10.53 -1.93
N ALA A 193 11.22 11.57 -2.27
CA ALA A 193 11.91 12.41 -1.29
C ALA A 193 10.90 13.07 -0.35
N ARG A 194 9.78 13.59 -0.89
CA ARG A 194 8.68 14.18 -0.10
C ARG A 194 8.07 13.19 0.88
N TYR A 195 7.81 11.94 0.48
CA TYR A 195 7.30 10.91 1.39
C TYR A 195 8.28 10.52 2.51
N ASN A 196 9.58 10.80 2.33
CA ASN A 196 10.64 10.35 3.24
C ASN A 196 11.40 11.49 3.93
N GLN A 197 10.91 12.73 3.89
CA GLN A 197 11.56 13.90 4.51
C GLN A 197 11.82 13.73 6.02
N GLU A 198 10.93 13.01 6.70
CA GLU A 198 11.02 12.75 8.15
C GLU A 198 11.74 11.45 8.50
N ILE A 199 12.19 10.68 7.50
CA ILE A 199 12.81 9.36 7.69
C ILE A 199 14.34 9.50 7.65
N PRO A 200 15.05 9.45 8.80
CA PRO A 200 16.47 9.80 8.84
C PRO A 200 17.38 8.82 8.09
N CYS A 201 16.93 7.58 7.91
CA CYS A 201 17.71 6.49 7.31
C CYS A 201 17.46 6.29 5.81
N VAL A 202 16.61 7.10 5.17
CA VAL A 202 16.33 7.02 3.73
C VAL A 202 16.87 8.28 3.04
N GLY A 203 17.58 8.09 1.94
CA GLY A 203 18.14 9.15 1.11
C GLY A 203 17.63 9.08 -0.33
N VAL A 204 17.52 10.24 -0.96
CA VAL A 204 17.26 10.39 -2.39
C VAL A 204 18.26 11.43 -2.90
N PRO A 205 18.97 11.19 -4.01
CA PRO A 205 19.79 12.20 -4.65
C PRO A 205 18.96 13.43 -4.98
N LYS A 206 19.49 14.62 -4.69
CA LYS A 206 18.85 15.86 -5.14
C LYS A 206 18.88 15.95 -6.66
N VAL A 207 17.73 16.18 -7.30
CA VAL A 207 17.64 16.48 -8.73
C VAL A 207 18.01 17.94 -8.99
N TYR A 208 18.63 18.22 -10.14
CA TYR A 208 18.96 19.56 -10.63
C TYR A 208 18.04 19.94 -11.81
N PRO A 209 16.86 20.55 -11.58
CA PRO A 209 15.82 20.71 -12.61
C PRO A 209 16.28 21.56 -13.80
N ASP A 210 17.17 22.52 -13.57
CA ASP A 210 17.70 23.41 -14.62
C ASP A 210 18.54 22.67 -15.67
N PHE A 211 18.99 21.44 -15.34
CA PHE A 211 19.79 20.57 -16.22
C PHE A 211 19.04 19.30 -16.64
N THR A 212 17.77 19.15 -16.23
CA THR A 212 16.96 17.97 -16.55
C THR A 212 16.10 18.23 -17.77
N THR A 213 16.24 17.37 -18.78
CA THR A 213 15.50 17.36 -20.04
C THR A 213 14.78 16.00 -20.19
N PRO A 214 14.01 15.75 -21.27
CA PRO A 214 13.45 14.42 -21.50
C PRO A 214 14.51 13.32 -21.68
N HIS A 215 15.73 13.68 -22.11
CA HIS A 215 16.80 12.75 -22.48
C HIS A 215 18.04 12.84 -21.58
N LEU A 216 18.10 13.81 -20.66
CA LEU A 216 19.16 13.94 -19.65
C LEU A 216 18.55 14.19 -18.26
N ILE A 217 18.99 13.46 -17.24
CA ILE A 217 18.77 13.82 -15.83
C ILE A 217 20.12 14.08 -15.15
N VAL A 218 20.14 15.17 -14.38
CA VAL A 218 21.27 15.55 -13.55
C VAL A 218 20.83 15.48 -12.09
N GLU A 219 21.54 14.67 -11.32
CA GLU A 219 21.25 14.40 -9.91
C GLU A 219 22.52 14.46 -9.06
N GLU A 220 22.37 14.58 -7.76
CA GLU A 220 23.48 14.59 -6.80
C GLU A 220 24.30 13.30 -6.86
N TYR A 221 25.63 13.44 -6.87
CA TYR A 221 26.50 12.28 -6.74
C TYR A 221 26.57 11.81 -5.29
N ILE A 222 26.18 10.56 -5.05
CA ILE A 222 26.28 9.93 -3.73
C ILE A 222 27.51 9.01 -3.71
N PRO A 223 28.56 9.31 -2.94
CA PRO A 223 29.76 8.47 -2.82
C PRO A 223 29.54 7.26 -1.90
N GLY A 224 28.48 6.50 -2.16
CA GLY A 224 28.03 5.37 -1.35
C GLY A 224 28.54 4.00 -1.80
N VAL A 225 28.46 3.04 -0.89
CA VAL A 225 28.80 1.63 -1.14
C VAL A 225 27.53 0.88 -1.53
N ARG A 226 27.56 0.04 -2.57
CA ARG A 226 26.38 -0.75 -2.97
C ARG A 226 25.94 -1.68 -1.84
N ILE A 227 24.63 -1.84 -1.66
CA ILE A 227 24.08 -2.59 -0.53
C ILE A 227 24.52 -4.06 -0.47
N ASN A 228 24.87 -4.66 -1.63
CA ASN A 228 25.36 -6.04 -1.73
C ASN A 228 26.86 -6.21 -1.49
N GLN A 229 27.61 -5.13 -1.24
CA GLN A 229 29.05 -5.19 -0.93
C GLN A 229 29.27 -5.38 0.58
N TYR A 230 28.76 -6.48 1.12
CA TYR A 230 28.68 -6.75 2.57
C TYR A 230 30.01 -6.59 3.31
N ALA A 231 31.10 -7.11 2.75
CA ALA A 231 32.43 -6.99 3.35
C ALA A 231 32.89 -5.52 3.47
N VAL A 232 32.68 -4.73 2.41
CA VAL A 232 33.04 -3.30 2.39
C VAL A 232 32.20 -2.52 3.40
N LEU A 233 30.91 -2.84 3.52
CA LEU A 233 30.01 -2.23 4.49
C LEU A 233 30.44 -2.54 5.94
N GLN A 234 30.79 -3.79 6.23
CA GLN A 234 31.27 -4.20 7.55
C GLN A 234 32.62 -3.55 7.89
N GLU A 235 33.56 -3.48 6.94
CA GLU A 235 34.84 -2.79 7.10
C GLU A 235 34.66 -1.28 7.34
N ALA A 236 33.66 -0.67 6.72
CA ALA A 236 33.26 0.71 6.96
C ALA A 236 32.49 0.92 8.29
N GLY A 237 32.26 -0.15 9.06
CA GLY A 237 31.62 -0.10 10.39
C GLY A 237 30.10 -0.10 10.37
N TYR A 238 29.46 -0.44 9.24
CA TYR A 238 28.01 -0.58 9.18
C TYR A 238 27.53 -1.91 9.76
N ASP A 239 26.39 -1.86 10.44
CA ASP A 239 25.65 -3.04 10.88
C ASP A 239 24.70 -3.50 9.77
N LEU A 240 24.95 -4.71 9.24
CA LEU A 240 24.14 -5.28 8.16
C LEU A 240 22.71 -5.60 8.63
N GLU A 241 22.53 -6.04 9.87
CA GLU A 241 21.20 -6.38 10.39
C GLU A 241 20.34 -5.12 10.55
N ASP A 242 20.95 -4.01 10.96
CA ASP A 242 20.31 -2.69 11.04
C ASP A 242 19.93 -2.17 9.65
N ILE A 243 20.81 -2.28 8.65
CA ILE A 243 20.49 -1.92 7.25
C ILE A 243 19.31 -2.75 6.74
N GLY A 244 19.34 -4.07 6.96
CA GLY A 244 18.26 -4.97 6.54
C GLY A 244 16.91 -4.57 7.15
N GLN A 245 16.86 -4.32 8.47
CA GLN A 245 15.64 -3.86 9.14
C GLN A 245 15.13 -2.53 8.57
N LYS A 246 16.01 -1.54 8.42
CA LYS A 246 15.64 -0.22 7.88
C LYS A 246 15.10 -0.33 6.46
N LEU A 247 15.73 -1.16 5.61
CA LEU A 247 15.29 -1.40 4.24
C LEU A 247 13.87 -2.00 4.21
N MET A 248 13.63 -3.04 5.02
CA MET A 248 12.33 -3.70 5.08
C MET A 248 11.24 -2.77 5.63
N LEU A 249 11.51 -2.04 6.71
CA LEU A 249 10.57 -1.08 7.28
C LEU A 249 10.26 0.06 6.30
N SER A 250 11.27 0.54 5.57
CA SER A 250 11.10 1.52 4.49
C SER A 250 10.16 0.98 3.40
N PHE A 251 10.34 -0.27 2.96
CA PHE A 251 9.48 -0.89 1.96
C PHE A 251 8.03 -1.09 2.46
N ILE A 252 7.84 -1.56 3.70
CA ILE A 252 6.51 -1.69 4.30
C ILE A 252 5.80 -0.32 4.36
N LYS A 253 6.51 0.75 4.75
CA LYS A 253 5.98 2.11 4.73
C LYS A 253 5.54 2.53 3.33
N GLN A 254 6.41 2.39 2.33
CA GLN A 254 6.15 2.76 0.96
C GLN A 254 4.86 2.12 0.42
N VAL A 255 4.66 0.82 0.67
CA VAL A 255 3.50 0.07 0.18
C VAL A 255 2.22 0.39 0.97
N PHE A 256 2.26 0.24 2.30
CA PHE A 256 1.04 0.21 3.11
C PHE A 256 0.63 1.58 3.65
N LYS A 257 1.59 2.49 3.82
CA LYS A 257 1.33 3.87 4.27
C LYS A 257 1.26 4.83 3.10
N ASP A 258 2.30 4.90 2.29
CA ASP A 258 2.40 5.91 1.22
C ASP A 258 1.56 5.50 0.00
N GLY A 259 1.47 4.21 -0.30
CA GLY A 259 0.91 3.73 -1.56
C GLY A 259 1.79 4.09 -2.76
N PHE A 260 3.03 4.50 -2.52
CA PHE A 260 4.00 4.90 -3.53
C PHE A 260 5.32 4.21 -3.18
N PHE A 261 5.74 3.28 -4.03
CA PHE A 261 6.83 2.36 -3.70
C PHE A 261 7.80 2.16 -4.86
N HIS A 262 9.04 1.87 -4.51
CA HIS A 262 10.09 1.58 -5.47
C HIS A 262 9.83 0.22 -6.12
N GLY A 263 9.66 0.20 -7.44
CA GLY A 263 9.24 -0.98 -8.20
C GLY A 263 10.39 -1.91 -8.65
N ASP A 264 11.64 -1.44 -8.57
CA ASP A 264 12.83 -2.25 -8.87
C ASP A 264 14.01 -1.99 -7.91
N PRO A 265 13.84 -2.22 -6.59
CA PRO A 265 14.88 -1.96 -5.59
C PRO A 265 15.97 -3.04 -5.58
N HIS A 266 16.51 -3.39 -6.76
CA HIS A 266 17.60 -4.34 -6.85
C HIS A 266 18.88 -3.77 -6.23
N PRO A 267 19.86 -4.60 -5.85
CA PRO A 267 21.01 -4.14 -5.07
C PRO A 267 21.90 -3.09 -5.75
N GLY A 268 21.76 -2.92 -7.07
CA GLY A 268 22.50 -1.93 -7.85
C GLY A 268 21.93 -0.52 -7.71
N ASN A 269 20.65 -0.39 -7.34
CA ASN A 269 19.94 0.88 -7.18
C ASN A 269 19.93 1.36 -5.72
N LEU A 270 20.63 0.65 -4.82
CA LEU A 270 20.67 0.92 -3.40
C LEU A 270 22.12 1.17 -2.96
N LEU A 271 22.39 2.37 -2.46
CA LEU A 271 23.68 2.77 -1.92
C LEU A 271 23.58 3.07 -0.43
N ILE A 272 24.63 2.73 0.32
CA ILE A 272 24.77 3.09 1.72
C ILE A 272 25.80 4.21 1.82
N TYR A 273 25.36 5.34 2.38
CA TYR A 273 26.22 6.50 2.60
C TYR A 273 25.75 7.27 3.84
N GLU A 274 26.70 7.63 4.73
CA GLU A 274 26.45 8.37 5.97
C GLU A 274 25.26 7.82 6.81
N GLY A 275 25.14 6.50 6.89
CA GLY A 275 24.07 5.84 7.67
C GLY A 275 22.68 5.86 7.04
N LYS A 276 22.56 6.29 5.78
CA LYS A 276 21.33 6.29 5.00
C LYS A 276 21.37 5.27 3.86
N ILE A 277 20.19 4.80 3.49
CA ILE A 277 19.94 3.99 2.30
C ILE A 277 19.46 4.94 1.20
N TYR A 278 20.32 5.19 0.21
CA TYR A 278 20.02 5.99 -0.97
C TYR A 278 19.46 5.13 -2.08
N PHE A 279 18.34 5.57 -2.65
CA PHE A 279 17.75 5.02 -3.87
C PHE A 279 18.18 5.90 -5.05
N ILE A 280 18.66 5.33 -6.16
CA ILE A 280 19.30 6.08 -7.26
C ILE A 280 18.74 5.82 -8.67
N ASP A 281 17.73 4.97 -8.83
CA ASP A 281 17.05 4.78 -10.12
C ASP A 281 15.55 4.64 -9.90
N PHE A 282 14.79 5.64 -10.35
CA PHE A 282 13.34 5.72 -10.13
C PHE A 282 12.57 5.44 -11.43
N GLY A 283 13.19 4.75 -12.39
CA GLY A 283 12.56 4.42 -13.67
C GLY A 283 11.32 3.54 -13.52
N ILE A 284 11.26 2.71 -12.47
CA ILE A 284 10.11 1.86 -12.17
C ILE A 284 9.59 2.17 -10.78
N MET A 285 8.48 2.92 -10.73
CA MET A 285 7.72 3.18 -9.51
C MET A 285 6.34 2.54 -9.57
N GLY A 286 5.86 2.08 -8.42
CA GLY A 286 4.49 1.62 -8.23
C GLY A 286 3.67 2.64 -7.47
N GLU A 287 2.47 2.93 -7.96
CA GLU A 287 1.49 3.78 -7.30
C GLU A 287 0.19 2.99 -7.09
N LEU A 288 -0.29 2.98 -5.84
CA LEU A 288 -1.50 2.30 -5.42
C LEU A 288 -2.58 3.32 -5.13
N GLU A 289 -3.70 3.21 -5.84
CA GLU A 289 -4.89 4.00 -5.51
C GLU A 289 -5.34 3.73 -4.07
N THR A 290 -5.93 4.74 -3.44
CA THR A 290 -6.34 4.66 -2.02
C THR A 290 -7.21 3.43 -1.74
N GLY A 291 -8.18 3.10 -2.60
CA GLY A 291 -9.04 1.93 -2.44
C GLY A 291 -8.30 0.60 -2.53
N PHE A 292 -7.29 0.52 -3.42
CA PHE A 292 -6.43 -0.65 -3.54
C PHE A 292 -5.54 -0.82 -2.30
N ARG A 293 -4.95 0.28 -1.81
CA ARG A 293 -4.13 0.29 -0.59
C ARG A 293 -4.93 -0.14 0.64
N VAL A 294 -6.16 0.35 0.80
CA VAL A 294 -7.06 -0.08 1.88
C VAL A 294 -7.32 -1.57 1.80
N SER A 295 -7.66 -2.08 0.62
CA SER A 295 -7.92 -3.51 0.45
C SER A 295 -6.68 -4.37 0.69
N LEU A 296 -5.47 -3.91 0.34
CA LEU A 296 -4.23 -4.61 0.73
C LEU A 296 -4.04 -4.67 2.25
N ASN A 297 -4.33 -3.56 2.94
CA ASN A 297 -4.30 -3.52 4.40
C ASN A 297 -5.34 -4.48 5.00
N ASP A 298 -6.53 -4.59 4.39
CA ASP A 298 -7.56 -5.54 4.81
C ASP A 298 -7.13 -7.00 4.58
N ILE A 299 -6.45 -7.31 3.46
CA ILE A 299 -5.88 -8.64 3.20
C ILE A 299 -4.89 -9.02 4.32
N LEU A 300 -3.99 -8.11 4.70
CA LEU A 300 -3.02 -8.36 5.76
C LEU A 300 -3.63 -8.44 7.16
N SER A 301 -4.59 -7.57 7.46
CA SER A 301 -5.32 -7.60 8.73
C SER A 301 -6.08 -8.92 8.87
N SER A 302 -6.80 -9.32 7.81
CA SER A 302 -7.54 -10.58 7.73
C SER A 302 -6.63 -11.81 7.85
N PHE A 303 -5.41 -11.72 7.31
CA PHE A 303 -4.40 -12.75 7.51
C PHE A 303 -4.00 -12.92 8.98
N THR A 304 -3.85 -11.81 9.72
CA THR A 304 -3.50 -11.82 11.15
C THR A 304 -4.64 -12.32 12.02
N THR A 305 -5.89 -12.00 11.66
CA THR A 305 -7.10 -12.42 12.40
C THR A 305 -7.65 -13.77 11.95
N GLN A 306 -7.07 -14.38 10.91
CA GLN A 306 -7.58 -15.58 10.22
C GLN A 306 -9.03 -15.44 9.73
N ASP A 307 -9.41 -14.23 9.28
CA ASP A 307 -10.74 -13.93 8.76
C ASP A 307 -10.83 -14.22 7.26
N ILE A 308 -11.35 -15.40 6.92
CA ILE A 308 -11.49 -15.87 5.53
C ILE A 308 -12.46 -14.98 4.73
N ASP A 309 -13.56 -14.56 5.35
CA ASP A 309 -14.61 -13.79 4.68
C ASP A 309 -14.09 -12.41 4.29
N SER A 310 -13.46 -11.71 5.23
CA SER A 310 -12.88 -10.39 5.00
C SER A 310 -11.74 -10.44 3.98
N MET A 311 -10.86 -11.45 4.05
CA MET A 311 -9.81 -11.63 3.05
C MET A 311 -10.37 -11.87 1.65
N THR A 312 -11.41 -12.70 1.54
CA THR A 312 -12.07 -12.97 0.26
C THR A 312 -12.71 -11.71 -0.32
N GLN A 313 -13.39 -10.90 0.50
CA GLN A 313 -13.94 -9.62 0.04
C GLN A 313 -12.86 -8.66 -0.43
N ALA A 314 -11.74 -8.56 0.29
CA ALA A 314 -10.65 -7.68 -0.08
C ALA A 314 -10.00 -8.09 -1.42
N ILE A 315 -9.80 -9.39 -1.66
CA ILE A 315 -9.33 -9.93 -2.96
C ILE A 315 -10.31 -9.58 -4.09
N LEU A 316 -11.62 -9.73 -3.86
CA LEU A 316 -12.64 -9.40 -4.85
C LEU A 316 -12.72 -7.89 -5.13
N THR A 317 -12.37 -7.05 -4.16
CA THR A 317 -12.39 -5.58 -4.31
C THR A 317 -11.26 -5.09 -5.20
N ILE A 318 -10.10 -5.72 -5.15
CA ILE A 318 -8.91 -5.33 -5.94
C ILE A 318 -8.79 -6.03 -7.29
N THR A 319 -9.72 -6.93 -7.62
CA THR A 319 -9.68 -7.70 -8.86
C THR A 319 -10.89 -7.45 -9.72
N THR A 320 -10.74 -7.70 -11.03
CA THR A 320 -11.87 -7.64 -11.97
C THR A 320 -12.21 -9.04 -12.45
N ALA A 321 -13.47 -9.44 -12.27
CA ALA A 321 -13.97 -10.72 -12.76
C ALA A 321 -14.19 -10.69 -14.27
N SER A 322 -13.65 -11.67 -15.01
CA SER A 322 -14.01 -11.85 -16.43
C SER A 322 -15.24 -12.73 -16.61
N GLU A 323 -15.57 -13.54 -15.60
CA GLU A 323 -16.62 -14.56 -15.61
C GLU A 323 -17.35 -14.61 -14.25
N PRO A 324 -18.53 -15.24 -14.16
CA PRO A 324 -19.22 -15.43 -12.88
C PRO A 324 -18.36 -16.21 -11.89
N ILE A 325 -18.08 -15.61 -10.72
CA ILE A 325 -17.20 -16.20 -9.72
C ILE A 325 -17.99 -17.18 -8.84
N ASN A 326 -17.47 -18.39 -8.67
CA ASN A 326 -17.91 -19.29 -7.63
C ASN A 326 -17.30 -18.88 -6.28
N LYS A 327 -17.99 -18.00 -5.56
CA LYS A 327 -17.52 -17.44 -4.29
C LYS A 327 -17.15 -18.52 -3.26
N LEU A 328 -17.93 -19.60 -3.17
CA LEU A 328 -17.65 -20.69 -2.22
C LEU A 328 -16.31 -21.36 -2.49
N GLN A 329 -15.99 -21.59 -3.76
CA GLN A 329 -14.72 -22.21 -4.14
C GLN A 329 -13.54 -21.26 -3.91
N LEU A 330 -13.74 -19.95 -4.10
CA LEU A 330 -12.76 -18.93 -3.77
C LEU A 330 -12.48 -18.90 -2.25
N GLU A 331 -13.52 -18.88 -1.42
CA GLU A 331 -13.41 -18.94 0.05
C GLU A 331 -12.62 -20.18 0.50
N GLN A 332 -12.88 -21.35 -0.10
CA GLN A 332 -12.13 -22.59 0.19
C GLN A 332 -10.65 -22.56 -0.24
N ASP A 333 -10.32 -21.83 -1.30
CA ASP A 333 -8.93 -21.63 -1.71
C ASP A 333 -8.21 -20.66 -0.75
N VAL A 334 -8.90 -19.58 -0.34
CA VAL A 334 -8.40 -18.62 0.65
C VAL A 334 -8.20 -19.28 2.01
N GLU A 335 -9.14 -20.11 2.48
CA GLU A 335 -9.03 -20.88 3.72
C GLU A 335 -7.81 -21.81 3.71
N ARG A 336 -7.58 -22.51 2.59
CA ARG A 336 -6.40 -23.38 2.43
C ARG A 336 -5.09 -22.59 2.52
N MET A 337 -5.05 -21.41 1.91
CA MET A 337 -3.89 -20.52 1.99
C MET A 337 -3.67 -20.02 3.42
N LEU A 338 -4.70 -19.51 4.09
CA LEU A 338 -4.60 -19.07 5.48
C LEU A 338 -4.15 -20.19 6.43
N THR A 339 -4.67 -21.41 6.25
CA THR A 339 -4.28 -22.58 7.05
C THR A 339 -2.82 -22.99 6.80
N LYS A 340 -2.34 -22.91 5.54
CA LYS A 340 -0.94 -23.19 5.19
C LYS A 340 0.01 -22.29 5.98
N TYR A 341 -0.32 -21.01 6.12
CA TYR A 341 0.52 -20.04 6.83
C TYR A 341 0.29 -20.00 8.34
N GLY A 342 -0.91 -20.30 8.82
CA GLY A 342 -1.23 -20.36 10.25
C GLY A 342 -0.51 -21.46 11.02
N ASN A 343 -0.02 -22.50 10.32
CA ASN A 343 0.71 -23.63 10.90
C ASN A 343 2.23 -23.51 10.80
N LEU A 344 2.76 -22.47 10.13
CA LEU A 344 4.19 -22.23 10.06
C LEU A 344 4.64 -21.48 11.32
N GLU A 345 5.81 -21.85 11.86
CA GLU A 345 6.47 -20.97 12.82
C GLU A 345 6.69 -19.62 12.14
N LEU A 346 6.36 -18.52 12.82
CA LEU A 346 6.41 -17.15 12.29
C LEU A 346 7.75 -16.80 11.62
N GLY A 347 8.83 -17.55 11.92
CA GLY A 347 10.18 -17.36 11.38
C GLY A 347 10.40 -17.79 9.93
N SER A 348 9.55 -18.67 9.37
CA SER A 348 9.68 -19.12 7.98
C SER A 348 8.68 -18.48 7.02
N LEU A 349 7.94 -17.48 7.49
CA LEU A 349 6.83 -16.88 6.77
C LEU A 349 7.34 -15.78 5.81
N SER A 350 7.12 -16.00 4.53
CA SER A 350 7.51 -15.08 3.45
C SER A 350 6.31 -14.25 3.00
N ILE A 351 6.45 -12.93 3.01
CA ILE A 351 5.45 -12.00 2.47
C ILE A 351 5.30 -12.24 0.97
N THR A 352 6.41 -12.52 0.28
CA THR A 352 6.42 -12.84 -1.15
C THR A 352 5.57 -14.07 -1.47
N ASN A 353 5.76 -15.19 -0.75
CA ASN A 353 4.97 -16.40 -0.99
C ASN A 353 3.46 -16.17 -0.82
N MET A 354 3.08 -15.29 0.12
CA MET A 354 1.68 -14.92 0.33
C MET A 354 1.12 -14.12 -0.85
N PHE A 355 1.88 -13.15 -1.38
CA PHE A 355 1.48 -12.43 -2.61
C PHE A 355 1.40 -13.38 -3.81
N GLU A 356 2.37 -14.28 -4.00
CA GLU A 356 2.34 -15.29 -5.06
C GLU A 356 1.09 -16.19 -4.97
N ASP A 357 0.74 -16.64 -3.75
CA ASP A 357 -0.46 -17.46 -3.52
C ASP A 357 -1.75 -16.67 -3.82
N VAL A 358 -1.84 -15.40 -3.42
CA VAL A 358 -2.99 -14.53 -3.76
C VAL A 358 -3.12 -14.38 -5.27
N VAL A 359 -2.02 -14.07 -5.98
CA VAL A 359 -2.01 -13.96 -7.44
C VAL A 359 -2.36 -15.30 -8.11
N ALA A 360 -1.92 -16.42 -7.54
CA ALA A 360 -2.28 -17.76 -8.02
C ALA A 360 -3.78 -18.07 -7.83
N ILE A 361 -4.37 -17.70 -6.68
CA ILE A 361 -5.81 -17.82 -6.43
C ILE A 361 -6.58 -16.97 -7.44
N CYS A 362 -6.21 -15.71 -7.61
CA CYS A 362 -6.85 -14.81 -8.58
C CYS A 362 -6.89 -15.42 -9.98
N ARG A 363 -5.75 -15.96 -10.45
CA ARG A 363 -5.65 -16.58 -11.77
C ARG A 363 -6.51 -17.83 -11.92
N ARG A 364 -6.56 -18.69 -10.88
CA ARG A 364 -7.40 -19.90 -10.88
C ARG A 364 -8.89 -19.57 -11.01
N HIS A 365 -9.31 -18.42 -10.46
CA HIS A 365 -10.69 -17.93 -10.50
C HIS A 365 -10.95 -16.93 -11.65
N HIS A 366 -10.05 -16.84 -12.63
CA HIS A 366 -10.17 -15.92 -13.78
C HIS A 366 -10.35 -14.44 -13.38
N LEU A 367 -9.81 -14.08 -12.22
CA LEU A 367 -9.74 -12.72 -11.71
C LEU A 367 -8.53 -12.02 -12.36
N ARG A 368 -8.79 -10.87 -12.99
CA ARG A 368 -7.74 -10.01 -13.53
C ARG A 368 -7.14 -9.22 -12.38
N VAL A 369 -5.83 -9.37 -12.23
CA VAL A 369 -5.03 -8.65 -11.24
C VAL A 369 -4.46 -7.39 -11.90
N PRO A 370 -4.49 -6.21 -11.24
CA PRO A 370 -3.86 -5.01 -11.77
C PRO A 370 -2.34 -5.17 -11.94
N SER A 371 -1.76 -4.48 -12.94
CA SER A 371 -0.32 -4.56 -13.23
C SER A 371 0.54 -4.12 -12.04
N GLN A 372 0.05 -3.21 -11.22
CA GLN A 372 0.68 -2.74 -9.99
C GLN A 372 1.02 -3.87 -9.02
N MET A 373 0.20 -4.94 -8.97
CA MET A 373 0.49 -6.10 -8.11
C MET A 373 1.74 -6.84 -8.56
N THR A 374 2.00 -6.90 -9.88
CA THR A 374 3.21 -7.55 -10.42
C THR A 374 4.47 -6.76 -10.06
N ILE A 375 4.38 -5.42 -10.12
CA ILE A 375 5.48 -4.54 -9.69
C ILE A 375 5.72 -4.71 -8.19
N LEU A 376 4.65 -4.76 -7.39
CA LEU A 376 4.72 -5.01 -5.95
C LEU A 376 5.35 -6.36 -5.62
N GLU A 377 4.94 -7.43 -6.31
CA GLU A 377 5.48 -8.78 -6.17
C GLU A 377 6.99 -8.80 -6.49
N LYS A 378 7.39 -8.19 -7.62
CA LYS A 378 8.80 -8.06 -8.02
C LYS A 378 9.62 -7.33 -6.96
N ALA A 379 9.15 -6.17 -6.50
CA ALA A 379 9.84 -5.36 -5.49
C ALA A 379 9.93 -6.09 -4.15
N ALA A 380 8.85 -6.74 -3.71
CA ALA A 380 8.82 -7.54 -2.48
C ALA A 380 9.83 -8.69 -2.53
N LEU A 381 9.90 -9.41 -3.66
CA LEU A 381 10.87 -10.49 -3.86
C LEU A 381 12.32 -10.00 -3.72
N GLN A 382 12.66 -8.86 -4.33
CA GLN A 382 14.01 -8.29 -4.29
C GLN A 382 14.39 -7.81 -2.87
N ILE A 383 13.48 -7.05 -2.22
CA ILE A 383 13.69 -6.56 -0.86
C ILE A 383 13.78 -7.71 0.14
N GLU A 384 12.91 -8.72 0.03
CA GLU A 384 12.93 -9.88 0.92
C GLU A 384 14.21 -10.72 0.72
N GLY A 385 14.68 -10.86 -0.52
CA GLY A 385 15.96 -11.49 -0.82
C GLY A 385 17.13 -10.77 -0.13
N LEU A 386 17.22 -9.45 -0.31
CA LEU A 386 18.22 -8.61 0.36
C LEU A 386 18.11 -8.68 1.90
N PHE A 387 16.89 -8.64 2.43
CA PHE A 387 16.64 -8.71 3.86
C PHE A 387 17.15 -10.02 4.46
N ARG A 388 16.92 -11.16 3.81
CA ARG A 388 17.40 -12.46 4.30
C ARG A 388 18.93 -12.58 4.27
N GLU A 389 19.59 -11.91 3.34
CA GLU A 389 21.06 -11.87 3.27
C GLU A 389 21.66 -10.93 4.34
N LEU A 390 21.04 -9.76 4.53
CA LEU A 390 21.50 -8.73 5.48
C LEU A 390 21.17 -9.04 6.94
N ALA A 391 19.99 -9.59 7.20
CA ALA A 391 19.42 -9.80 8.52
C ALA A 391 18.85 -11.22 8.70
N PRO A 392 19.68 -12.28 8.56
CA PRO A 392 19.23 -13.67 8.53
C PRO A 392 18.58 -14.13 9.85
N ASN A 393 18.92 -13.47 10.97
CA ASN A 393 18.42 -13.82 12.30
C ASN A 393 17.09 -13.13 12.67
N ILE A 394 16.61 -12.20 11.83
CA ILE A 394 15.45 -11.38 12.15
C ILE A 394 14.20 -11.96 11.51
N ASN A 395 13.18 -12.12 12.35
CA ASN A 395 11.88 -12.62 11.94
C ASN A 395 11.09 -11.53 11.21
N LEU A 396 10.95 -11.68 9.88
CA LEU A 396 10.23 -10.75 9.02
C LEU A 396 8.80 -10.48 9.48
N MET A 397 8.05 -11.53 9.84
CA MET A 397 6.65 -11.39 10.26
C MET A 397 6.53 -10.62 11.58
N THR A 398 7.48 -10.80 12.49
CA THR A 398 7.53 -10.07 13.76
C THR A 398 7.81 -8.59 13.51
N LEU A 399 8.79 -8.29 12.64
CA LEU A 399 9.12 -6.92 12.23
C LEU A 399 7.93 -6.21 11.57
N ALA A 400 7.27 -6.88 10.62
CA ALA A 400 6.09 -6.37 9.96
C ALA A 400 4.95 -6.11 10.97
N LYS A 401 4.63 -7.11 11.81
CA LYS A 401 3.57 -6.99 12.83
C LYS A 401 3.83 -5.81 13.78
N GLN A 402 5.06 -5.62 14.22
CA GLN A 402 5.42 -4.50 15.09
C GLN A 402 5.18 -3.16 14.39
N TYR A 403 5.64 -3.02 13.14
CA TYR A 403 5.38 -1.83 12.34
C TYR A 403 3.88 -1.54 12.20
N PHE A 404 3.05 -2.55 11.89
CA PHE A 404 1.60 -2.39 11.78
C PHE A 404 0.96 -1.93 13.09
N LEU A 405 1.34 -2.54 14.22
CA LEU A 405 0.77 -2.22 15.54
C LEU A 405 1.12 -0.79 16.01
N GLU A 406 2.31 -0.32 15.67
CA GLU A 406 2.84 0.98 16.09
C GLU A 406 2.38 2.11 15.16
N ASN A 407 2.40 1.89 13.84
CA ASN A 407 2.27 2.95 12.85
C ASN A 407 0.92 3.00 12.11
N MET A 408 0.09 1.96 12.19
CA MET A 408 -1.19 1.92 11.47
C MET A 408 -2.44 2.01 12.35
N LYS A 409 -2.29 1.98 13.69
CA LYS A 409 -3.44 2.16 14.59
C LYS A 409 -4.12 3.53 14.44
N SER A 410 -3.36 4.61 14.25
CA SER A 410 -3.94 5.95 14.06
C SER A 410 -4.65 6.05 12.71
N ASP A 411 -4.02 5.55 11.65
CA ASP A 411 -4.51 5.74 10.27
C ASP A 411 -5.76 4.89 10.01
N ILE A 412 -5.83 3.67 10.55
CA ILE A 412 -7.05 2.84 10.53
C ILE A 412 -8.16 3.55 11.32
N LEU A 413 -7.89 4.04 12.54
CA LEU A 413 -8.87 4.80 13.32
C LEU A 413 -9.36 6.06 12.56
N HIS A 414 -8.47 6.80 11.90
CA HIS A 414 -8.84 8.01 11.14
C HIS A 414 -9.59 7.70 9.83
N GLN A 415 -9.26 6.61 9.13
CA GLN A 415 -9.97 6.19 7.91
C GLN A 415 -11.36 5.60 8.21
N THR A 416 -11.50 4.84 9.30
CA THR A 416 -12.79 4.28 9.74
C THR A 416 -13.70 5.35 10.39
N LEU A 417 -13.13 6.44 10.93
CA LEU A 417 -13.87 7.57 11.52
C LEU A 417 -14.20 8.72 10.56
N SER A 418 -13.85 8.61 9.27
CA SER A 418 -14.36 9.51 8.23
C SER A 418 -15.89 9.36 8.16
N TYR A 419 -16.63 10.47 8.21
CA TYR A 419 -18.11 10.46 8.20
C TYR A 419 -18.69 9.69 7.00
N ASP A 420 -18.04 9.79 5.85
CA ASP A 420 -18.45 9.11 4.62
C ASP A 420 -18.13 7.60 4.69
N SER A 421 -16.97 7.23 5.23
CA SER A 421 -16.57 5.82 5.41
C SER A 421 -17.49 5.12 6.41
N PHE A 422 -17.82 5.76 7.53
CA PHE A 422 -18.74 5.21 8.54
C PHE A 422 -20.14 4.97 7.95
N LEU A 423 -20.66 5.91 7.15
CA LEU A 423 -21.96 5.76 6.51
C LEU A 423 -21.95 4.65 5.45
N ILE A 424 -20.87 4.56 4.65
CA ILE A 424 -20.69 3.51 3.65
C ILE A 424 -20.54 2.14 4.32
N GLU A 425 -19.80 2.04 5.40
CA GLU A 425 -19.58 0.81 6.16
C GLU A 425 -20.84 0.38 6.93
N LEU A 426 -21.60 1.33 7.49
CA LEU A 426 -22.93 1.09 8.05
C LEU A 426 -23.91 0.62 6.96
N LEU A 427 -23.91 1.26 5.79
CA LEU A 427 -24.72 0.85 4.63
C LEU A 427 -24.31 -0.53 4.10
N TYR A 428 -23.01 -0.83 4.08
CA TYR A 428 -22.47 -2.12 3.67
C TYR A 428 -22.86 -3.22 4.66
N LEU A 429 -22.73 -2.97 5.97
CA LEU A 429 -23.19 -3.86 7.04
C LEU A 429 -24.71 -4.08 7.00
N LEU A 430 -25.50 -3.03 6.73
CA LEU A 430 -26.96 -3.13 6.57
C LEU A 430 -27.36 -3.93 5.32
N ARG A 431 -26.57 -3.83 4.24
CA ARG A 431 -26.88 -4.41 2.92
C ARG A 431 -26.31 -5.83 2.72
N HIS A 432 -25.19 -6.15 3.37
CA HIS A 432 -24.47 -7.41 3.22
C HIS A 432 -24.37 -8.24 4.51
N GLY A 433 -24.76 -7.67 5.66
CA GLY A 433 -24.89 -8.41 6.92
C GLY A 433 -26.01 -9.45 6.84
N LYS A 434 -25.67 -10.68 6.45
CA LYS A 434 -26.56 -11.86 6.55
C LYS A 434 -26.92 -12.24 7.99
N SER A 435 -26.35 -11.55 8.97
CA SER A 435 -26.66 -11.66 10.38
C SER A 435 -26.84 -10.27 10.99
N ILE A 436 -27.78 -9.48 10.48
CA ILE A 436 -28.50 -8.60 11.42
C ILE A 436 -29.01 -9.54 12.52
N PRO A 437 -28.52 -9.46 13.77
CA PRO A 437 -29.01 -10.34 14.81
C PRO A 437 -30.53 -10.21 14.81
N ARG A 438 -31.29 -11.30 14.86
CA ARG A 438 -32.78 -11.24 14.82
C ARG A 438 -33.34 -10.12 15.72
N ARG A 439 -32.65 -9.85 16.82
CA ARG A 439 -32.92 -8.75 17.77
C ARG A 439 -32.83 -7.34 17.18
N LEU A 440 -31.86 -7.04 16.31
CA LEU A 440 -31.73 -5.73 15.67
C LEU A 440 -32.79 -5.51 14.60
N HIS A 441 -33.13 -6.56 13.82
CA HIS A 441 -34.23 -6.48 12.87
C HIS A 441 -35.55 -6.26 13.61
N GLN A 442 -35.78 -6.98 14.71
CA GLN A 442 -36.93 -6.77 15.61
C GLN A 442 -36.95 -5.35 16.21
N LEU A 443 -35.81 -4.77 16.58
CA LEU A 443 -35.75 -3.40 17.09
C LEU A 443 -36.13 -2.37 16.01
N VAL A 444 -35.59 -2.52 14.79
CA VAL A 444 -35.93 -1.62 13.68
C VAL A 444 -37.41 -1.76 13.30
N GLU A 445 -37.93 -2.98 13.22
CA GLU A 445 -39.35 -3.23 12.96
C GLU A 445 -40.25 -2.69 14.09
N GLN A 446 -39.82 -2.78 15.35
CA GLN A 446 -40.52 -2.19 16.49
C GLN A 446 -40.49 -0.66 16.45
N ILE A 447 -39.38 -0.04 16.05
CA ILE A 447 -39.28 1.42 15.89
C ILE A 447 -40.18 1.90 14.74
N VAL A 448 -40.07 1.26 13.58
CA VAL A 448 -40.81 1.64 12.36
C VAL A 448 -42.32 1.42 12.52
N ASN A 449 -42.74 0.35 13.21
CA ASN A 449 -44.15 0.10 13.50
C ASN A 449 -44.68 0.89 14.72
N GLY A 450 -43.87 1.78 15.32
CA GLY A 450 -44.24 2.55 16.50
C GLY A 450 -44.45 1.73 17.78
N ARG A 451 -43.93 0.49 17.80
CA ARG A 451 -44.04 -0.49 18.90
C ARG A 451 -42.75 -0.64 19.70
N LEU A 452 -41.83 0.32 19.66
CA LEU A 452 -40.73 0.35 20.61
C LEU A 452 -41.30 0.69 21.99
N VAL A 453 -41.92 -0.31 22.62
CA VAL A 453 -42.24 -0.30 24.02
C VAL A 453 -40.90 -0.52 24.70
N VAL A 454 -40.26 0.58 25.09
CA VAL A 454 -39.16 0.55 26.04
C VAL A 454 -39.74 -0.09 27.30
N ASN A 455 -39.57 -1.40 27.44
CA ASN A 455 -39.74 -2.10 28.70
C ASN A 455 -38.60 -1.66 29.61
N HIS A 456 -38.63 -0.40 30.03
CA HIS A 456 -38.22 -0.09 31.38
C HIS A 456 -39.24 -0.80 32.25
N ASP A 457 -38.79 -1.60 33.21
CA ASP A 457 -39.62 -2.08 34.31
C ASP A 457 -40.28 -0.88 35.00
N LEU A 458 -41.43 -0.48 34.47
CA LEU A 458 -42.38 0.49 35.00
C LEU A 458 -43.49 -0.26 35.73
N ILE A 459 -43.13 -1.37 36.36
CA ILE A 459 -43.94 -2.09 37.33
C ILE A 459 -43.79 -1.31 38.65
N ASP A 460 -44.74 -0.40 38.91
CA ASP A 460 -45.08 0.28 40.19
C ASP A 460 -45.24 1.81 40.10
N TYR A 461 -46.11 2.30 39.22
CA TYR A 461 -46.51 3.72 39.24
C TYR A 461 -47.26 4.09 40.53
N ASN A 462 -48.12 3.20 41.06
CA ASN A 462 -48.92 3.47 42.27
C ASN A 462 -48.09 3.50 43.56
N GLN A 463 -47.01 2.71 43.67
CA GLN A 463 -46.16 2.74 44.87
C GLN A 463 -45.20 3.94 44.91
N ARG A 464 -44.79 4.47 43.75
CA ARG A 464 -43.91 5.66 43.72
C ARG A 464 -44.67 6.95 43.99
N PHE A 465 -45.90 7.11 43.47
CA PHE A 465 -46.74 8.27 43.79
C PHE A 465 -47.09 8.33 45.29
N SER A 466 -47.47 7.20 45.89
CA SER A 466 -47.74 7.14 47.33
C SER A 466 -46.49 7.38 48.20
N ARG A 467 -45.29 6.95 47.74
CA ARG A 467 -44.03 7.33 48.40
C ARG A 467 -43.76 8.83 48.29
N ILE A 468 -43.96 9.45 47.13
CA ILE A 468 -43.80 10.90 46.94
C ILE A 468 -44.80 11.68 47.78
N GLU A 469 -46.07 11.28 47.81
CA GLU A 469 -47.09 11.87 48.71
C GLU A 469 -46.73 11.71 50.18
N SER A 470 -46.20 10.55 50.58
CA SER A 470 -45.77 10.32 51.96
C SER A 470 -44.58 11.21 52.36
N VAL A 471 -43.64 11.44 51.44
CA VAL A 471 -42.50 12.34 51.64
C VAL A 471 -42.97 13.80 51.69
N ALA A 472 -43.87 14.20 50.78
CA ALA A 472 -44.45 15.55 50.76
C ALA A 472 -45.24 15.84 52.06
N ASN A 473 -46.09 14.91 52.50
CA ASN A 473 -46.86 15.04 53.74
C ASN A 473 -45.94 15.12 54.97
N ARG A 474 -44.82 14.38 55.00
CA ARG A 474 -43.82 14.48 56.08
C ARG A 474 -43.11 15.82 56.09
N LEU A 475 -42.80 16.38 54.92
CA LEU A 475 -42.20 17.71 54.82
C LEU A 475 -43.16 18.79 55.34
N VAL A 476 -44.43 18.75 54.93
CA VAL A 476 -45.46 19.68 55.43
C VAL A 476 -45.62 19.58 56.94
N LEU A 477 -45.72 18.37 57.50
CA LEU A 477 -45.84 18.16 58.94
C LEU A 477 -44.57 18.62 59.70
N SER A 478 -43.39 18.42 59.14
CA SER A 478 -42.13 18.90 59.73
C SER A 478 -42.06 20.44 59.76
N LEU A 479 -42.55 21.10 58.71
CA LEU A 479 -42.65 22.56 58.66
C LEU A 479 -43.66 23.10 59.66
N ILE A 480 -44.84 22.46 59.79
CA ILE A 480 -45.84 22.82 60.81
C ILE A 480 -45.26 22.65 62.21
N PHE A 481 -44.58 21.53 62.47
CA PHE A 481 -43.91 21.26 63.75
C PHE A 481 -42.88 22.35 64.09
N LEU A 482 -42.02 22.70 63.13
CA LEU A 482 -41.03 23.77 63.31
C LEU A 482 -41.70 25.13 63.57
N ALA A 483 -42.75 25.47 62.84
CA ALA A 483 -43.49 26.71 63.02
C ALA A 483 -44.15 26.78 64.41
N LEU A 484 -44.74 25.68 64.90
CA LEU A 484 -45.33 25.60 66.23
C LEU A 484 -44.26 25.72 67.33
N LEU A 485 -43.11 25.07 67.17
CA LEU A 485 -41.99 25.18 68.10
C LEU A 485 -41.43 26.60 68.17
N LEU A 486 -41.17 27.23 67.02
CA LEU A 486 -40.64 28.59 66.95
C LEU A 486 -41.64 29.60 67.53
N THR A 487 -42.92 29.49 67.16
CA THR A 487 -43.98 30.37 67.66
C THR A 487 -44.19 30.18 69.17
N GLY A 488 -44.24 28.93 69.64
CA GLY A 488 -44.32 28.60 71.07
C GLY A 488 -43.12 29.16 71.85
N GLY A 489 -41.90 29.00 71.31
CA GLY A 489 -40.67 29.54 71.88
C GLY A 489 -40.70 31.06 72.00
N ILE A 490 -41.05 31.77 70.93
CA ILE A 490 -41.17 33.24 70.96
C ILE A 490 -42.20 33.70 71.99
N LEU A 491 -43.35 33.01 72.09
CA LEU A 491 -44.42 33.36 73.05
C LEU A 491 -44.05 33.10 74.51
N THR A 492 -43.01 32.32 74.81
CA THR A 492 -42.51 32.19 76.20
C THR A 492 -41.80 33.43 76.71
N LEU A 493 -41.36 34.32 75.81
CA LEU A 493 -40.68 35.57 76.18
C LEU A 493 -41.64 36.60 76.80
N ASN A 494 -42.96 36.42 76.65
CA ASN A 494 -43.96 37.29 77.22
C ASN A 494 -44.77 36.57 78.34
N PRO A 495 -44.77 37.06 79.59
CA PRO A 495 -45.44 36.41 80.73
C PRO A 495 -46.94 36.19 80.53
N TYR A 496 -47.62 37.09 79.79
CA TYR A 496 -49.08 37.01 79.58
C TYR A 496 -49.49 35.93 78.58
N THR A 497 -48.58 35.44 77.73
CA THR A 497 -48.85 34.42 76.70
C THR A 497 -48.36 33.02 77.08
N LEU A 498 -47.88 32.83 78.32
CA LEU A 498 -47.27 31.58 78.77
C LEU A 498 -48.23 30.37 78.68
N PHE A 499 -49.52 30.57 78.93
CA PHE A 499 -50.53 29.52 78.78
C PHE A 499 -50.66 29.07 77.31
N LEU A 500 -50.68 30.03 76.37
CA LEU A 500 -50.76 29.76 74.94
C LEU A 500 -49.47 29.10 74.42
N ALA A 501 -48.31 29.50 74.93
CA ALA A 501 -47.04 28.86 74.61
C ALA A 501 -47.02 27.39 75.02
N LYS A 502 -47.45 27.07 76.25
CA LYS A 502 -47.58 25.67 76.72
C LYS A 502 -48.52 24.86 75.83
N PHE A 503 -49.65 25.44 75.44
CA PHE A 503 -50.59 24.78 74.54
C PHE A 503 -49.97 24.47 73.16
N LEU A 504 -49.22 25.41 72.57
CA LEU A 504 -48.53 25.21 71.30
C LEU A 504 -47.44 24.12 71.38
N PHE A 505 -46.73 24.01 72.51
CA PHE A 505 -45.76 22.93 72.72
C PHE A 505 -46.42 21.55 72.83
N VAL A 506 -47.57 21.46 73.49
CA VAL A 506 -48.36 20.21 73.52
C VAL A 506 -48.78 19.82 72.10
N LEU A 507 -49.27 20.78 71.32
CA LEU A 507 -49.66 20.54 69.92
C LEU A 507 -48.46 20.13 69.06
N ALA A 508 -47.31 20.79 69.20
CA ALA A 508 -46.07 20.42 68.51
C ALA A 508 -45.64 18.98 68.87
N THR A 509 -45.75 18.60 70.15
CA THR A 509 -45.43 17.24 70.60
C THR A 509 -46.36 16.20 69.98
N MET A 510 -47.66 16.49 69.87
CA MET A 510 -48.62 15.62 69.18
C MET A 510 -48.27 15.46 67.69
N VAL A 511 -47.92 16.55 67.00
CA VAL A 511 -47.50 16.51 65.59
C VAL A 511 -46.22 15.69 65.42
N LEU A 512 -45.26 15.81 66.34
CA LEU A 512 -44.02 15.02 66.32
C LEU A 512 -44.28 13.53 66.50
N LEU A 513 -45.13 13.16 67.46
CA LEU A 513 -45.51 11.77 67.69
C LEU A 513 -46.23 11.17 66.47
N TRP A 514 -47.11 11.96 65.83
CA TRP A 514 -47.76 11.55 64.58
C TRP A 514 -46.77 11.36 63.44
N LEU A 515 -45.79 12.26 63.30
CA LEU A 515 -44.75 12.18 62.28
C LEU A 515 -43.87 10.93 62.48
N LEU A 516 -43.47 10.63 63.72
CA LEU A 516 -42.72 9.41 64.06
C LEU A 516 -43.53 8.15 63.76
N TYR A 517 -44.83 8.15 64.08
CA TYR A 517 -45.72 7.04 63.75
C TYR A 517 -45.81 6.80 62.22
N LEU A 518 -45.92 7.87 61.43
CA LEU A 518 -45.93 7.77 59.95
C LEU A 518 -44.61 7.26 59.38
N ILE A 519 -43.47 7.56 60.02
CA ILE A 519 -42.14 7.06 59.61
C ILE A 519 -42.02 5.56 59.87
N ILE A 520 -42.39 5.11 61.07
CA ILE A 520 -42.32 3.70 61.45
C ILE A 520 -43.28 2.87 60.59
N ARG A 521 -44.46 3.40 60.26
CA ARG A 521 -45.45 2.69 59.44
C ARG A 521 -45.05 2.53 57.98
N SER A 522 -44.26 3.43 57.39
CA SER A 522 -43.85 3.27 55.97
C SER A 522 -42.57 2.46 55.78
N THR A 523 -41.87 2.10 56.86
CA THR A 523 -40.66 1.27 56.81
C THR A 523 -40.96 -0.22 56.96
N ARG A 524 -42.20 -0.57 57.30
CA ARG A 524 -42.82 -1.89 57.13
C ARG A 524 -43.67 -1.89 55.87
#